data_AF-A0A9X3XDE8-F1
#
_entry.id   AF-A0A9X3XDE8-F1
#
_cell.length_a   1.000
_cell.length_b   1.000
_cell.length_c   1.000
_cell.angle_alpha   90.00
_cell.angle_beta   90.00
_cell.angle_gamma   90.00
#
_symmetry.space_group_name_H-M   'P 1'
#
loop_
_entity.id
_entity.type
_entity.pdbx_description
1 polymer ?
#
loop_
_entity_poly.entity_id
_entity_poly.type
_entity_poly.pdbx_seq_one_letter_code
_entity_poly.pdbx_strand_id
1 'polypeptide(L)' 'MKTALFSALLFAFAAAPAAEDDCTTQCETEYVECLEVYDENTCGSWLRSCLERCPPL' A
#
# COMPACT_ATOMS: atom_id res chain seq x y z
N MET A 1 -34.42 -13.21 16.11
CA MET A 1 -32.95 -13.34 16.14
C MET A 1 -32.41 -12.25 15.21
N LYS A 2 -32.40 -10.98 15.63
CA LYS A 2 -31.43 -10.22 16.43
C LYS A 2 -30.07 -9.99 15.72
N THR A 3 -30.04 -8.86 15.01
CA THR A 3 -28.91 -7.94 14.75
C THR A 3 -27.69 -8.45 13.98
N ALA A 4 -27.72 -8.24 12.66
CA ALA A 4 -26.52 -7.97 11.86
C ALA A 4 -26.05 -6.54 12.20
N LEU A 5 -24.97 -6.44 12.97
CA LEU A 5 -24.29 -5.18 13.28
C LEU A 5 -22.83 -5.31 12.87
N PHE A 6 -22.24 -4.15 12.58
CA PHE A 6 -20.89 -3.85 12.09
C PHE A 6 -20.80 -3.85 10.56
N SER A 7 -21.13 -2.73 9.91
CA SER A 7 -20.26 -1.52 9.83
C SER A 7 -18.83 -1.89 9.46
N ALA A 8 -18.63 -2.38 8.24
CA ALA A 8 -17.39 -2.18 7.50
C ALA A 8 -17.65 -1.19 6.36
N LEU A 9 -18.16 -0.01 6.75
CA LEU A 9 -18.18 1.15 5.88
C LEU A 9 -16.74 1.65 5.78
N LEU A 10 -16.20 1.57 4.56
CA LEU A 10 -15.27 2.54 4.01
C LEU A 10 -13.90 2.59 4.69
N PHE A 11 -13.02 1.63 4.36
CA PHE A 11 -11.61 1.98 4.14
C PHE A 11 -11.54 2.77 2.82
N ALA A 12 -12.01 4.02 2.86
CA ALA A 12 -11.66 5.02 1.88
C ALA A 12 -10.28 5.55 2.28
N PHE A 13 -9.23 4.82 1.92
CA PHE A 13 -7.88 5.38 1.92
C PHE A 13 -7.79 6.30 0.70
N ALA A 14 -8.30 7.51 0.87
CA ALA A 14 -8.15 8.57 -0.11
C ALA A 14 -6.72 9.12 -0.01
N ALA A 15 -5.83 8.59 -0.86
CA ALA A 15 -4.57 9.22 -1.17
C ALA A 15 -4.37 9.16 -2.69
N ALA A 16 -4.59 10.29 -3.36
CA ALA A 16 -4.03 10.61 -4.67
C ALA A 16 -4.23 12.13 -4.93
N PRO A 17 -3.29 12.88 -5.56
CA PRO A 17 -1.91 12.52 -5.92
C PRO A 17 -0.85 13.61 -5.63
N ALA A 18 0.33 13.22 -5.15
CA ALA A 18 1.60 13.93 -5.42
C ALA A 18 2.33 13.26 -6.62
N ALA A 19 1.71 13.28 -7.80
CA ALA A 19 1.77 12.28 -8.89
C ALA A 19 3.12 11.63 -9.33
N GLU A 20 4.29 12.05 -8.88
CA GLU A 20 5.59 11.43 -9.18
C GLU A 20 6.33 10.98 -7.91
N ASP A 21 6.30 11.78 -6.84
CA ASP A 21 6.75 11.38 -5.49
C ASP A 21 5.77 10.40 -4.79
N ASP A 22 4.48 10.45 -5.15
CA ASP A 22 3.40 9.67 -4.53
C ASP A 22 3.53 8.18 -4.82
N CYS A 23 3.96 7.81 -6.03
CA CYS A 23 4.10 6.40 -6.40
C CYS A 23 5.26 5.75 -5.64
N THR A 24 6.43 6.39 -5.64
CA THR A 24 7.60 5.93 -4.90
C THR A 24 7.29 5.87 -3.39
N THR A 25 6.71 6.94 -2.84
CA THR A 25 6.34 7.02 -1.41
C THR A 25 5.31 5.96 -1.03
N GLN A 26 4.33 5.67 -1.89
CA GLN A 26 3.35 4.61 -1.67
C GLN A 26 4.03 3.24 -1.67
N CYS A 27 4.90 2.97 -2.64
CA CYS A 27 5.66 1.72 -2.68
C CYS A 27 6.54 1.55 -1.43
N GLU A 28 7.19 2.61 -0.94
CA GLU A 28 8.00 2.54 0.28
C GLU A 28 7.13 2.35 1.54
N THR A 29 5.95 2.96 1.61
CA THR A 29 5.02 2.81 2.73
C THR A 29 4.54 1.37 2.86
N GLU A 30 4.05 0.81 1.75
CA GLU A 30 3.58 -0.58 1.69
C GLU A 30 4.72 -1.58 1.92
N TYR A 31 5.96 -1.24 1.55
CA TYR A 31 7.13 -2.03 1.91
C TYR A 31 7.35 -2.07 3.42
N VAL A 32 7.25 -0.93 4.11
CA VAL A 32 7.35 -0.88 5.58
C VAL A 32 6.24 -1.68 6.24
N GLU A 33 5.00 -1.57 5.76
CA GLU A 33 3.87 -2.37 6.27
C GLU A 33 4.06 -3.87 5.98
N CYS A 34 4.63 -4.23 4.83
CA CYS A 34 4.95 -5.62 4.49
C CYS A 34 5.96 -6.22 5.48
N LEU A 35 6.98 -5.45 5.88
CA LEU A 35 8.00 -5.90 6.84
C LEU A 35 7.44 -6.20 8.24
N GLU A 36 6.25 -5.70 8.58
CA GLU A 36 5.57 -6.05 9.83
C GLU A 36 5.07 -7.50 9.84
N VAL A 37 4.92 -8.12 8.66
CA VAL A 37 4.29 -9.44 8.47
C VAL A 37 5.22 -10.46 7.80
N TYR A 38 6.06 -10.02 6.86
CA TYR A 38 6.92 -10.86 6.03
C TYR A 38 8.39 -10.47 6.13
N ASP A 39 9.28 -11.31 5.56
CA ASP A 39 10.71 -11.03 5.52
C ASP A 39 11.10 -10.02 4.43
N GLU A 40 12.28 -9.42 4.60
CA GLU A 40 12.84 -8.41 3.69
C GLU A 40 12.93 -8.89 2.23
N ASN A 41 13.17 -10.18 2.00
CA ASN A 41 13.34 -10.73 0.65
C ASN A 41 11.98 -10.80 -0.08
N THR A 42 10.93 -11.17 0.65
CA THR A 42 9.53 -11.17 0.16
C THR A 42 9.08 -9.74 -0.14
N CYS A 43 9.27 -8.82 0.81
CA CYS A 43 8.83 -7.43 0.65
C CYS A 43 9.68 -6.66 -0.38
N GLY A 44 10.97 -6.94 -0.47
CA GLY A 44 11.88 -6.30 -1.43
C GLY A 44 11.53 -6.63 -2.87
N SER A 45 11.09 -7.88 -3.14
CA SER A 45 10.60 -8.28 -4.48
C SER A 45 9.34 -7.50 -4.88
N TRP A 46 8.45 -7.25 -3.91
CA TRP A 46 7.24 -6.46 -4.10
C TRP A 46 7.56 -4.98 -4.32
N LEU A 47 8.42 -4.38 -3.48
CA LEU A 47 8.86 -2.98 -3.59
C LEU A 47 9.46 -2.71 -4.96
N ARG A 48 10.37 -3.58 -5.40
CA ARG A 48 11.02 -3.46 -6.70
C ARG A 48 10.00 -3.49 -7.85
N SER A 49 9.06 -4.43 -7.81
CA SER A 49 7.97 -4.52 -8.78
C SER A 49 7.05 -3.30 -8.74
N CYS A 50 6.88 -2.69 -7.57
CA CYS A 50 6.09 -1.48 -7.39
C CYS A 50 6.77 -0.28 -8.04
N LEU A 51 8.06 -0.08 -7.75
CA LEU A 51 8.87 1.01 -8.31
C LEU A 51 9.03 0.91 -9.83
N GLU A 52 9.13 -0.30 -10.40
CA GLU A 52 9.17 -0.50 -11.87
C GLU A 52 7.88 -0.07 -12.58
N ARG A 53 6.76 0.03 -11.87
CA ARG A 53 5.47 0.51 -12.40
C ARG A 53 5.28 2.01 -12.20
N CYS A 54 6.12 2.66 -11.40
CA CYS A 54 6.05 4.10 -11.20
C CYS A 54 6.49 4.84 -12.48
N PRO A 55 5.81 5.94 -12.84
CA PRO A 55 6.22 6.75 -13.97
C PRO A 55 7.64 7.31 -13.73
N PRO A 56 8.49 7.41 -14.77
CA PRO A 56 9.78 8.06 -14.65
C PRO A 56 9.59 9.57 -14.39
N LEU A 57 10.40 10.11 -13.46
CA LEU A 57 10.57 11.54 -13.18
C LEU A 57 11.09 12.32 -14.39
#